data_AF-A0A835LEU6-F1
#
_entry.id   AF-A0A835LEU6-F1
#
_cell.length_a   1.000
_cell.length_b   1.000
_cell.length_c   1.000
_cell.angle_alpha   90.00
_cell.angle_beta   90.00
_cell.angle_gamma   90.00
#
_symmetry.space_group_name_H-M   'P 1'
#
loop_
_entity.id
_entity.type
_entity.pdbx_description
1 polymer ?
#
loop_
_entity_poly.entity_id
_entity_poly.type
_entity_poly.pdbx_seq_one_letter_code
_entity_poly.pdbx_strand_id
1 'polypeptide(L)'
;MAESSSVIPTPLLKDELDIVIPTIRNLEFLEMWRPYLSPYHLIIVQDGDPTKKIHVPEGYDYELYNRDDINRILGPKASCISFKGFRLSLLWVAKDPSGKDINALEQHIKNLLCPATPFFFNTLYDPYREGADFVRGYPFSLREGVPTAVSHGLWLNIPDYDAPTQLVKPHERNSRYVDAVLTCFQL
;
A
#
# COMPACT_ATOMS: atom_id res chain seq x y z
N MET A 1 -6.19 5.60 37.67
CA MET A 1 -5.28 5.32 36.55
C MET A 1 -5.64 3.93 36.03
N ALA A 2 -6.54 3.84 35.06
CA ALA A 2 -6.85 2.58 34.40
C ALA A 2 -5.89 2.46 33.21
N GLU A 3 -5.04 1.43 33.21
CA GLU A 3 -4.27 1.06 32.04
C GLU A 3 -5.24 0.75 30.91
N SER A 4 -5.24 1.59 29.87
CA SER A 4 -5.93 1.27 28.62
C SER A 4 -5.18 0.10 28.00
N SER A 5 -5.72 -1.11 28.14
CA SER A 5 -5.28 -2.26 27.36
C SER A 5 -5.28 -1.84 25.89
N SER A 6 -4.10 -1.78 25.27
CA SER A 6 -3.98 -1.53 23.83
C SER A 6 -4.64 -2.70 23.11
N VAL A 7 -5.90 -2.55 22.73
CA VAL A 7 -6.59 -3.53 21.89
C VAL A 7 -5.80 -3.59 20.59
N ILE A 8 -5.05 -4.67 20.39
CA ILE A 8 -4.42 -4.95 19.10
C ILE A 8 -5.60 -5.25 18.17
N PRO A 9 -5.85 -4.43 17.13
CA PRO A 9 -6.94 -4.67 16.20
C PRO A 9 -6.80 -6.06 15.60
N THR A 10 -7.90 -6.81 15.51
CA THR A 10 -7.89 -8.09 14.79
C THR A 10 -7.46 -7.83 13.35
N PRO A 11 -6.42 -8.51 12.84
CA PRO A 11 -5.98 -8.34 11.46
C PRO A 11 -7.09 -8.76 10.49
N LEU A 12 -7.50 -7.85 9.62
CA LEU A 12 -8.52 -8.07 8.58
C LEU A 12 -7.91 -8.82 7.40
N LEU A 13 -8.65 -9.73 6.77
CA LEU A 13 -8.16 -10.56 5.64
C LEU A 13 -6.88 -11.35 5.95
N LYS A 14 -6.68 -11.70 7.23
CA LYS A 14 -5.62 -12.62 7.60
C LYS A 14 -5.82 -13.94 6.85
N ASP A 15 -4.74 -14.50 6.31
CA ASP A 15 -4.71 -15.74 5.53
C ASP A 15 -5.40 -15.65 4.14
N GLU A 16 -5.99 -14.49 3.79
CA GLU A 16 -6.64 -14.21 2.50
C GLU A 16 -5.89 -13.14 1.68
N LEU A 17 -4.89 -12.48 2.27
CA LEU A 17 -4.11 -11.39 1.67
C LEU A 17 -2.61 -11.66 1.79
N ASP A 18 -1.92 -11.56 0.64
CA ASP A 18 -0.46 -11.51 0.56
C ASP A 18 0.04 -10.07 0.39
N ILE A 19 1.15 -9.73 1.04
CA ILE A 19 1.82 -8.44 0.88
C ILE A 19 3.07 -8.60 0.02
N VAL A 20 3.05 -7.99 -1.17
CA VAL A 20 4.19 -8.02 -2.09
C VAL A 20 5.15 -6.86 -1.83
N ILE A 21 6.41 -7.16 -1.53
CA ILE A 21 7.44 -6.17 -1.21
C ILE A 21 8.59 -6.25 -2.23
N PRO A 22 8.66 -5.32 -3.20
CA PRO A 22 9.84 -5.20 -4.05
C PRO A 22 10.97 -4.49 -3.29
N THR A 23 12.19 -5.02 -3.36
CA THR A 23 13.35 -4.43 -2.69
C THR A 23 14.63 -4.53 -3.50
N ILE A 24 15.45 -3.48 -3.46
CA ILE A 24 16.84 -3.45 -3.93
C ILE A 24 17.84 -3.26 -2.77
N ARG A 25 17.36 -3.28 -1.50
CA ARG A 25 18.11 -2.95 -0.26
C ARG A 25 17.77 -3.92 0.88
N ASN A 26 18.33 -3.65 2.07
CA ASN A 26 17.97 -4.36 3.31
C ASN A 26 16.49 -4.14 3.68
N LEU A 27 15.97 -5.04 4.52
CA LEU A 27 14.57 -5.07 4.94
C LEU A 27 14.41 -4.70 6.42
N GLU A 28 15.32 -3.89 6.97
CA GLU A 28 15.28 -3.47 8.38
C GLU A 28 13.99 -2.70 8.74
N PHE A 29 13.36 -2.06 7.76
CA PHE A 29 12.07 -1.39 7.97
C PHE A 29 10.97 -2.34 8.44
N LEU A 30 11.08 -3.64 8.13
CA LEU A 30 10.13 -4.64 8.61
C LEU A 30 10.08 -4.68 10.13
N GLU A 31 11.13 -4.34 10.87
CA GLU A 31 11.05 -4.30 12.33
C GLU A 31 10.12 -3.19 12.82
N MET A 32 10.22 -2.01 12.22
CA MET A 32 9.33 -0.89 12.55
C MET A 32 7.88 -1.15 12.13
N TRP A 33 7.67 -1.87 11.03
CA TRP A 33 6.34 -2.24 10.55
C TRP A 33 5.82 -3.56 11.14
N ARG A 34 6.58 -4.21 12.04
CA ARG A 34 6.24 -5.52 12.60
C ARG A 34 4.83 -5.62 13.18
N PRO A 35 4.32 -4.65 13.94
CA PRO A 35 2.95 -4.72 14.47
C PRO A 35 1.88 -4.82 13.38
N TYR A 36 2.17 -4.34 12.16
CA TYR A 36 1.24 -4.28 11.05
C TYR A 36 1.44 -5.41 10.05
N LEU A 37 2.69 -5.79 9.74
CA LEU A 37 3.01 -6.75 8.68
C LEU A 37 3.12 -8.19 9.15
N SER A 38 3.57 -8.43 10.39
CA SER A 38 3.79 -9.80 10.90
C SER A 38 2.57 -10.73 10.89
N PRO A 39 1.31 -10.25 10.93
CA PRO A 39 0.16 -11.14 10.81
C PRO A 39 -0.07 -11.73 9.40
N TYR A 40 0.55 -11.17 8.37
CA TYR A 40 0.31 -11.51 6.96
C TYR A 40 1.50 -12.25 6.34
N HIS A 41 1.22 -13.06 5.32
CA HIS A 41 2.26 -13.67 4.49
C HIS A 41 2.88 -12.64 3.54
N LEU A 42 4.22 -12.65 3.44
CA LEU A 42 4.97 -11.70 2.62
C LEU A 42 5.55 -12.37 1.38
N ILE A 43 5.36 -11.75 0.21
CA ILE A 43 6.04 -12.13 -1.03
C ILE A 43 7.11 -11.07 -1.30
N ILE A 44 8.37 -11.43 -1.06
CA ILE A 44 9.50 -10.51 -1.18
C ILE A 44 10.14 -10.71 -2.54
N VAL A 45 10.19 -9.64 -3.34
CA VAL A 45 10.82 -9.66 -4.67
C VAL A 45 12.13 -8.89 -4.60
N GLN A 46 13.23 -9.62 -4.58
CA GLN A 46 14.56 -9.06 -4.70
C GLN A 46 14.81 -8.61 -6.13
N ASP A 47 14.92 -7.30 -6.28
CA ASP A 47 15.27 -6.64 -7.51
C ASP A 47 16.76 -6.26 -7.50
N GLY A 48 17.39 -6.25 -8.67
CA GLY A 48 18.82 -6.06 -8.84
C GLY A 48 19.65 -7.35 -8.78
N ASP A 49 20.81 -7.28 -8.14
CA ASP A 49 21.83 -8.33 -8.15
C ASP A 49 21.40 -9.52 -7.27
N PRO A 50 21.10 -10.71 -7.84
CA PRO A 50 20.65 -11.89 -7.08
C PRO A 50 21.74 -12.49 -6.20
N THR A 51 23.01 -12.14 -6.42
CA THR A 51 24.13 -12.65 -5.61
C THR A 51 24.19 -11.99 -4.23
N LYS A 52 23.54 -10.83 -4.06
CA LYS A 52 23.46 -10.15 -2.78
C LYS A 52 22.42 -10.83 -1.91
N LYS A 53 22.82 -11.29 -0.73
CA LYS A 53 21.87 -11.84 0.24
C LYS A 53 21.09 -10.72 0.91
N ILE A 54 19.77 -10.81 0.85
CA ILE A 54 18.87 -9.97 1.63
C ILE A 54 18.51 -10.71 2.91
N HIS A 55 18.58 -10.01 4.04
CA HIS A 55 18.18 -10.54 5.33
C HIS A 55 16.76 -10.07 5.66
N VAL A 56 15.85 -11.02 5.83
CA VAL A 56 14.50 -10.79 6.36
C VAL A 56 14.56 -11.02 7.87
N PRO A 57 14.03 -10.11 8.72
CA PRO A 57 14.01 -10.33 10.16
C PRO A 57 13.24 -11.59 10.56
N GLU A 58 13.59 -12.18 11.71
CA GLU A 58 13.01 -13.45 12.15
C GLU A 58 11.51 -13.33 12.49
N GLY A 59 10.77 -14.43 12.32
CA GLY A 59 9.35 -14.51 12.71
C GLY A 59 8.36 -13.95 11.68
N TYR A 60 8.81 -13.62 10.47
CA TYR A 60 7.93 -13.39 9.33
C TYR A 60 7.66 -14.69 8.57
N ASP A 61 6.43 -14.88 8.13
CA ASP A 61 6.07 -15.87 7.12
C ASP A 61 6.27 -15.25 5.73
N TYR A 62 7.17 -15.81 4.91
CA TYR A 62 7.52 -15.21 3.63
C TYR A 62 8.06 -16.19 2.58
N GLU A 63 7.86 -15.82 1.33
CA GLU A 63 8.58 -16.32 0.17
C GLU A 63 9.49 -15.24 -0.41
N LEU A 64 10.68 -15.62 -0.88
CA LEU A 64 11.62 -14.69 -1.51
C LEU A 64 11.91 -15.15 -2.94
N TYR A 65 11.68 -14.24 -3.89
CA TYR A 65 11.94 -14.42 -5.30
C TYR A 65 13.00 -13.44 -5.79
N ASN A 66 13.89 -13.88 -6.67
CA ASN A 66 14.87 -13.02 -7.31
C ASN A 66 14.92 -13.23 -8.84
N ARG A 67 15.90 -12.61 -9.50
CA ARG A 67 16.03 -12.72 -10.95
C ARG A 67 16.26 -14.15 -11.45
N ASP A 68 16.93 -14.99 -10.69
CA ASP A 68 17.17 -16.39 -11.05
C ASP A 68 15.87 -17.19 -11.02
N ASP A 69 14.97 -16.91 -10.08
CA ASP A 69 13.64 -17.50 -10.04
C ASP A 69 12.79 -17.08 -11.24
N ILE A 70 12.81 -15.80 -11.59
CA ILE A 70 12.14 -15.27 -12.79
C ILE A 70 12.63 -16.01 -14.03
N ASN A 71 13.96 -16.13 -14.19
CA ASN A 71 14.56 -16.80 -15.34
C ASN A 71 14.19 -18.30 -15.38
N ARG A 72 14.17 -18.97 -14.21
CA ARG A 72 13.81 -20.38 -14.07
C ARG A 72 12.33 -20.64 -14.37
N ILE A 73 11.42 -19.79 -13.89
CA ILE A 73 9.97 -19.97 -13.99
C ILE A 73 9.47 -19.54 -15.38
N LEU A 74 9.91 -18.37 -15.87
CA LEU A 74 9.40 -17.79 -17.11
C LEU A 74 10.24 -18.15 -18.34
N GLY A 75 11.48 -18.60 -18.16
CA GLY A 75 12.37 -19.00 -19.24
C GLY A 75 12.50 -17.91 -20.31
N PRO A 76 12.25 -18.20 -21.60
CA PRO A 76 12.31 -17.21 -22.69
C PRO A 76 11.40 -16.00 -22.50
N LYS A 77 10.33 -16.11 -21.70
CA LYS A 77 9.41 -15.00 -21.41
C LYS A 77 9.93 -14.04 -20.34
N ALA A 78 11.02 -14.36 -19.64
CA ALA A 78 11.58 -13.52 -18.57
C ALA A 78 11.96 -12.10 -19.03
N SER A 79 12.14 -11.88 -20.34
CA SER A 79 12.39 -10.57 -20.93
C SER A 79 11.21 -9.60 -20.81
N CYS A 80 9.99 -10.08 -20.53
CA CYS A 80 8.84 -9.21 -20.28
C CYS A 80 8.91 -8.50 -18.91
N ILE A 81 9.76 -8.98 -17.99
CA ILE A 81 10.00 -8.34 -16.69
C ILE A 81 11.30 -7.52 -16.77
N SER A 82 11.15 -6.20 -16.72
CA SER A 82 12.23 -5.21 -16.75
C SER A 82 13.23 -5.37 -15.60
N PHE A 83 14.51 -5.12 -15.87
CA PHE A 83 15.60 -5.10 -14.88
C PHE A 83 15.69 -3.78 -14.08
N LYS A 84 14.87 -2.78 -14.43
CA LYS A 84 14.89 -1.46 -13.78
C LYS A 84 13.92 -1.47 -12.61
N GLY A 85 14.48 -1.54 -11.41
CA GLY A 85 13.71 -1.60 -10.20
C GLY A 85 13.10 -0.30 -9.72
N PHE A 86 11.99 -0.46 -9.00
CA PHE A 86 11.34 0.61 -8.26
C PHE A 86 12.25 1.04 -7.11
N ARG A 87 12.65 2.32 -7.11
CA ARG A 87 13.34 2.94 -5.99
C ARG A 87 12.28 3.43 -4.99
N LEU A 88 11.98 2.62 -3.98
CA LEU A 88 11.21 3.07 -2.82
C LEU A 88 12.13 3.89 -1.89
N SER A 89 11.78 5.14 -1.65
CA SER A 89 12.47 6.00 -0.69
C SER A 89 11.63 6.12 0.59
N LEU A 90 12.18 5.58 1.69
CA LEU A 90 11.77 5.78 3.08
C LEU A 90 10.35 5.29 3.44
N LEU A 91 10.27 4.03 3.87
CA LEU A 91 9.07 3.37 4.39
C LEU A 91 8.93 3.64 5.90
N TRP A 92 8.68 4.88 6.32
CA TRP A 92 8.35 5.19 7.73
C TRP A 92 6.88 5.00 8.02
N VAL A 93 6.55 4.51 9.21
CA VAL A 93 5.17 4.52 9.71
C VAL A 93 4.79 5.98 9.94
N ALA A 94 3.72 6.42 9.28
CA ALA A 94 3.24 7.79 9.39
C ALA A 94 2.68 8.06 10.78
N LYS A 95 2.76 9.31 11.24
CA LYS A 95 2.16 9.76 12.49
C LYS A 95 1.06 10.77 12.23
N ASP A 96 -0.04 10.67 12.96
CA ASP A 96 -1.11 11.67 12.93
C ASP A 96 -0.67 12.98 13.63
N PRO A 97 -1.47 14.07 13.57
CA PRO A 97 -1.15 15.31 14.28
C PRO A 97 -1.02 15.18 15.81
N SER A 98 -1.50 14.07 16.40
CA SER A 98 -1.35 13.74 17.81
C SER A 98 -0.09 12.92 18.10
N GLY A 99 0.70 12.57 17.08
CA GLY A 99 1.93 11.80 17.17
C GLY A 99 1.74 10.28 17.21
N LYS A 100 0.50 9.80 17.04
CA LYS A 100 0.15 8.38 17.06
C LYS A 100 0.42 7.76 15.69
N ASP A 101 0.93 6.53 15.70
CA ASP A 101 1.21 5.78 14.48
C ASP A 101 -0.07 5.46 13.71
N ILE A 102 -0.03 5.71 12.40
CA ILE A 102 -1.12 5.46 11.47
C ILE A 102 -0.95 4.08 10.84
N ASN A 103 -1.97 3.24 10.99
CA ASN A 103 -2.02 1.94 10.34
C ASN A 103 -2.49 2.07 8.88
N ALA A 104 -1.57 2.48 8.00
CA ALA A 104 -1.87 2.64 6.58
C ALA A 104 -2.31 1.32 5.92
N LEU A 105 -1.78 0.17 6.38
CA LEU A 105 -2.15 -1.15 5.87
C LEU A 105 -3.63 -1.46 6.15
N GLU A 106 -4.10 -1.21 7.37
CA GLU A 106 -5.51 -1.39 7.71
C GLU A 106 -6.41 -0.49 6.86
N GLN A 107 -5.97 0.74 6.56
CA GLN A 107 -6.73 1.61 5.66
C GLN A 107 -6.80 1.04 4.24
N HIS A 108 -5.70 0.48 3.71
CA HIS A 108 -5.70 -0.20 2.42
C HIS A 108 -6.65 -1.40 2.40
N ILE A 109 -6.64 -2.22 3.45
CA ILE A 109 -7.53 -3.39 3.56
C ILE A 109 -8.99 -2.95 3.64
N LYS A 110 -9.30 -1.92 4.43
CA LYS A 110 -10.65 -1.34 4.48
C LYS A 110 -11.09 -0.85 3.10
N ASN A 111 -10.19 -0.22 2.34
CA ASN A 111 -10.51 0.25 0.99
C ASN A 111 -10.74 -0.91 0.00
N LEU A 112 -10.05 -2.04 0.15
CA LEU A 112 -10.29 -3.25 -0.64
C LEU A 112 -11.68 -3.86 -0.33
N LEU A 113 -12.07 -3.83 0.94
CA LEU A 113 -13.35 -4.36 1.41
C LEU A 113 -14.53 -3.40 1.18
N CYS A 114 -14.25 -2.12 0.98
CA CYS A 114 -15.26 -1.11 0.76
C CYS A 114 -15.55 -0.98 -0.74
N PRO A 115 -16.83 -1.02 -1.17
CA PRO A 115 -17.19 -0.51 -2.47
C PRO A 115 -16.73 0.93 -2.55
N ALA A 116 -16.28 1.35 -3.72
CA ALA A 116 -16.06 2.76 -3.98
C ALA A 116 -16.87 3.17 -5.24
N THR A 117 -16.92 4.47 -5.48
CA THR A 117 -17.87 5.04 -6.44
C THR A 117 -17.51 4.69 -7.88
N PRO A 118 -18.47 4.24 -8.71
CA PRO A 118 -18.23 4.10 -10.13
C PRO A 118 -17.96 5.49 -10.75
N PHE A 119 -16.93 5.55 -11.59
CA PHE A 119 -16.42 6.76 -12.24
C PHE A 119 -15.77 7.77 -11.28
N PHE A 120 -14.75 8.49 -11.76
CA PHE A 120 -14.12 9.54 -10.97
C PHE A 120 -15.11 10.69 -10.76
N PHE A 121 -15.55 10.87 -9.52
CA PHE A 121 -16.39 11.99 -9.11
C PHE A 121 -15.81 12.61 -7.85
N ASN A 122 -15.56 13.92 -7.90
CA ASN A 122 -15.05 14.63 -6.73
C ASN A 122 -16.19 14.83 -5.73
N THR A 123 -16.37 13.86 -4.84
CA THR A 123 -17.12 14.10 -3.61
C THR A 123 -16.15 14.70 -2.60
N LEU A 124 -16.59 15.76 -1.90
CA LEU A 124 -15.81 16.41 -0.82
C LEU A 124 -15.40 15.44 0.31
N TYR A 125 -16.02 14.25 0.37
CA TYR A 125 -15.80 13.21 1.35
C TYR A 125 -16.14 11.83 0.76
N ASP A 126 -15.66 10.76 1.42
CA ASP A 126 -16.03 9.38 1.13
C ASP A 126 -17.47 9.09 1.61
N PRO A 127 -18.42 8.77 0.72
CA PRO A 127 -19.81 8.50 1.09
C PRO A 127 -20.02 7.16 1.79
N TYR A 128 -19.05 6.22 1.75
CA TYR A 128 -19.16 4.91 2.40
C TYR A 128 -18.65 4.91 3.84
N ARG A 129 -18.04 6.01 4.28
CA ARG A 129 -17.59 6.18 5.66
C ARG A 129 -18.78 6.25 6.62
N GLU A 130 -18.62 5.68 7.82
CA GLU A 130 -19.61 5.80 8.88
C GLU A 130 -20.00 7.26 9.14
N GLY A 131 -21.31 7.53 9.20
CA GLY A 131 -21.86 8.87 9.41
C GLY A 131 -21.88 9.77 8.17
N ALA A 132 -21.48 9.28 6.99
CA ALA A 132 -21.63 9.96 5.71
C ALA A 132 -22.76 9.34 4.87
N ASP A 133 -23.26 10.07 3.87
CA ASP A 133 -24.21 9.59 2.87
C ASP A 133 -23.95 10.27 1.52
N PHE A 134 -24.49 9.72 0.45
CA PHE A 134 -24.40 10.29 -0.89
C PHE A 134 -25.08 11.66 -0.98
N VAL A 135 -24.39 12.62 -1.59
CA VAL A 135 -24.94 13.95 -1.86
C VAL A 135 -26.19 13.87 -2.75
N ARG A 136 -27.07 14.87 -2.60
CA ARG A 136 -28.25 15.01 -3.46
C ARG A 136 -27.83 15.05 -4.93
N GLY A 137 -28.56 14.31 -5.78
CA GLY A 137 -28.28 14.22 -7.21
C GLY A 137 -27.39 13.06 -7.61
N TYR A 138 -26.79 12.33 -6.66
CA TYR A 138 -26.09 11.09 -6.98
C TYR A 138 -27.09 9.98 -7.37
N PRO A 139 -26.98 9.40 -8.58
CA PRO A 139 -27.92 8.40 -9.07
C PRO A 139 -28.02 7.21 -8.11
N PHE A 140 -29.24 6.83 -7.72
CA PHE A 140 -29.46 5.69 -6.82
C PHE A 140 -28.85 4.39 -7.36
N SER A 141 -28.89 4.19 -8.68
CA SER A 141 -28.33 3.01 -9.34
C SER A 141 -26.81 2.88 -9.20
N LEU A 142 -26.10 3.94 -8.80
CA LEU A 142 -24.64 3.93 -8.65
C LEU A 142 -24.19 3.84 -7.19
N ARG A 143 -25.13 3.88 -6.22
CA ARG A 143 -24.80 3.94 -4.78
C ARG A 143 -24.29 2.63 -4.20
N GLU A 144 -24.53 1.51 -4.89
CA GLU A 144 -24.01 0.21 -4.50
C GLU A 144 -22.49 0.09 -4.73
N GLY A 145 -21.90 1.02 -5.48
CA GLY A 145 -20.48 1.03 -5.78
C GLY A 145 -20.05 -0.04 -6.77
N VAL A 146 -18.74 -0.15 -6.97
CA VAL A 146 -18.11 -1.26 -7.72
C VAL A 146 -16.99 -1.88 -6.87
N PRO A 147 -16.64 -3.17 -7.09
CA PRO A 147 -15.57 -3.83 -6.35
C PRO A 147 -14.21 -3.14 -6.55
N THR A 148 -13.47 -2.97 -5.46
CA THR A 148 -12.12 -2.40 -5.50
C THR A 148 -11.12 -3.48 -5.91
N ALA A 149 -10.50 -3.32 -7.08
CA ALA A 149 -9.45 -4.22 -7.55
C ALA A 149 -8.05 -3.84 -7.01
N VAL A 150 -7.76 -2.53 -6.86
CA VAL A 150 -6.44 -2.03 -6.46
C VAL A 150 -6.59 -0.83 -5.51
N SER A 151 -5.88 -0.88 -4.38
CA SER A 151 -5.71 0.26 -3.46
C SER A 151 -4.25 0.68 -3.43
N HIS A 152 -3.96 1.96 -3.68
CA HIS A 152 -2.60 2.50 -3.64
C HIS A 152 -2.51 3.73 -2.74
N GLY A 153 -1.43 3.82 -1.98
CA GLY A 153 -1.22 4.90 -1.02
C GLY A 153 -0.64 6.12 -1.71
N LEU A 154 -1.08 7.32 -1.33
CA LEU A 154 -0.40 8.54 -1.78
C LEU A 154 0.93 8.71 -1.04
N TRP A 155 1.92 9.20 -1.77
CA TRP A 155 3.22 9.55 -1.22
C TRP A 155 3.07 10.67 -0.19
N LEU A 156 3.49 10.44 1.05
CA LEU A 156 3.31 11.41 2.14
C LEU A 156 4.18 12.66 2.00
N ASN A 157 5.33 12.54 1.33
CA ASN A 157 6.30 13.63 1.21
C ASN A 157 6.51 14.07 -0.24
N ILE A 158 6.24 13.21 -1.23
CA ILE A 158 6.45 13.51 -2.65
C ILE A 158 5.06 13.65 -3.29
N PRO A 159 4.77 14.68 -4.10
CA PRO A 159 3.52 14.72 -4.85
C PRO A 159 3.45 13.54 -5.83
N ASP A 160 2.28 12.92 -5.97
CA ASP A 160 2.06 11.81 -6.91
C ASP A 160 1.84 12.35 -8.33
N TYR A 161 2.90 12.89 -8.93
CA TYR A 161 2.90 13.44 -10.27
C TYR A 161 3.29 12.38 -11.31
N ASP A 162 2.79 12.54 -12.55
CA ASP A 162 3.31 11.78 -13.68
C ASP A 162 4.83 12.00 -13.82
N ALA A 163 5.54 11.00 -14.36
CA ALA A 163 6.99 11.04 -14.41
C ALA A 163 7.57 12.32 -15.07
N PRO A 164 7.04 12.83 -16.20
CA PRO A 164 7.42 14.14 -16.73
C PRO A 164 7.23 15.30 -15.75
N THR A 165 6.07 15.41 -15.10
CA THR A 165 5.79 16.47 -14.12
C THR A 165 6.72 16.37 -12.90
N GLN A 166 7.00 15.15 -12.44
CA GLN A 166 7.95 14.92 -11.34
C GLN A 166 9.38 15.36 -11.68
N LEU A 167 9.81 15.20 -12.94
CA LEU A 167 11.11 15.65 -13.42
C LEU A 167 11.26 17.17 -13.43
N VAL A 168 10.18 17.90 -13.74
CA VAL A 168 10.22 19.37 -13.76
C VAL A 168 9.99 20.01 -12.39
N LYS A 169 9.52 19.24 -11.40
CA LYS A 169 9.30 19.71 -10.02
C LYS A 169 9.97 18.82 -8.95
N PRO A 170 11.29 18.56 -9.03
CA PRO A 170 11.97 17.58 -8.20
C PRO A 170 12.03 17.95 -6.70
N HIS A 171 11.83 19.23 -6.38
CA HIS A 171 11.89 19.76 -5.02
C HIS A 171 10.52 19.98 -4.38
N GLU A 172 9.42 19.79 -5.12
CA GLU A 172 8.09 19.95 -4.56
C GLU A 172 7.78 18.81 -3.58
N ARG A 173 7.20 19.16 -2.43
CA ARG A 173 6.88 18.23 -1.35
C ARG A 173 5.46 18.45 -0.87
N ASN A 174 4.80 17.37 -0.49
CA ASN A 174 3.51 17.46 0.19
C ASN A 174 3.72 18.07 1.58
N SER A 175 3.12 19.23 1.81
CA SER A 175 3.22 19.98 3.08
C SER A 175 2.00 19.79 3.99
N ARG A 176 0.99 19.06 3.49
CA ARG A 176 -0.24 18.76 4.21
C ARG A 176 -0.41 17.25 4.26
N TYR A 177 -0.70 16.75 5.44
CA TYR A 177 -1.20 15.40 5.59
C TYR A 177 -2.60 15.33 4.96
N VAL A 178 -2.79 14.37 4.06
CA VAL A 178 -4.08 14.12 3.44
C VAL A 178 -4.44 12.69 3.78
N ASP A 179 -5.58 12.48 4.43
CA ASP A 179 -6.18 11.15 4.63
C ASP A 179 -6.76 10.63 3.30
N ALA A 180 -5.90 10.53 2.29
CA ALA A 180 -6.29 10.12 0.95
C ALA A 180 -5.46 8.90 0.56
N VAL A 181 -6.08 7.73 0.68
CA VAL A 181 -5.71 6.55 -0.08
C VAL A 181 -6.57 6.57 -1.33
N LEU A 182 -5.95 6.63 -2.50
CA LEU A 182 -6.69 6.60 -3.76
C LEU A 182 -7.06 5.14 -4.03
N THR A 183 -8.36 4.88 -3.95
CA THR A 183 -8.93 3.60 -4.39
C THR A 183 -9.14 3.68 -5.90
N CYS A 184 -8.40 2.89 -6.66
CA CYS A 184 -8.46 2.90 -8.12
C CYS A 184 -9.34 1.75 -8.61
N PHE A 185 -10.28 2.09 -9.47
CA PHE A 185 -11.10 1.11 -10.16
C PHE A 185 -10.58 0.81 -11.54
N GLN A 186 -10.42 -0.47 -11.82
CA GLN A 186 -10.53 -1.00 -13.16
C GLN A 186 -11.15 -2.38 -13.12
N LEU A 187 -12.41 -2.43 -13.54
CA LEU A 187 -13.00 -3.51 -14.35
C LEU A 187 -13.84 -2.85 -15.45
#